data_AF-A0A8H6RDU4-F1
#
_entry.id   AF-A0A8H6RDU4-F1
#
_cell.length_a   1.000
_cell.length_b   1.000
_cell.length_c   1.000
_cell.angle_alpha   90.00
_cell.angle_beta   90.00
_cell.angle_gamma   90.00
#
_symmetry.space_group_name_H-M   'P 1'
#
loop_
_entity.id
_entity.type
_entity.pdbx_description
1 polymer ?
#
loop_
_entity_poly.entity_id
_entity_poly.type
_entity_poly.pdbx_seq_one_letter_code
_entity_poly.pdbx_strand_id
1 'polypeptide(L)'
;MADALPTAHSHILDSRITSSWQRLDLPAFVLAQLAIHLPSLRSITPARKMPHPGRVVKDTLQGTSSKEQAKMSEPEMNPDAHLLGLSGELRNVIYRLALLEENGILVTQTNHTEPGLLQVCRQIRDEAKTIYRQENGFRLHVINYEPIVPKSAHWIWKKSRFAWRFFGRATGISRSNLKAWMKLFHAGRNVALSEDDVNVESRCVKIAARAARIVARSRRLRWSKVEALLDEFIEGIAAADPAFWG
;
A
#
# COMPACT_ATOMS: atom_id res chain seq x y z
N MET A 1 38.64 3.10 -33.24
CA MET A 1 38.67 3.08 -31.77
C MET A 1 37.37 2.45 -31.33
N ALA A 2 37.45 1.21 -30.88
CA ALA A 2 36.33 0.36 -30.53
C ALA A 2 36.34 0.21 -29.01
N ASP A 3 35.29 0.70 -28.35
CA ASP A 3 35.10 0.49 -26.92
C ASP A 3 34.15 -0.69 -26.69
N ALA A 4 34.69 -1.69 -25.99
CA ALA A 4 34.05 -2.93 -25.64
C ALA A 4 33.09 -2.76 -24.46
N LEU A 5 31.89 -3.34 -24.59
CA LEU A 5 30.92 -3.51 -23.50
C LEU A 5 31.38 -4.63 -22.56
N PRO A 6 31.21 -4.50 -21.23
CA PRO A 6 31.59 -5.54 -20.29
C PRO A 6 30.56 -6.67 -20.24
N THR A 7 31.11 -7.89 -20.28
CA THR A 7 30.45 -9.18 -20.21
C THR A 7 29.67 -9.36 -18.90
N ALA A 8 28.39 -9.77 -18.99
CA ALA A 8 27.56 -10.09 -17.85
C ALA A 8 28.03 -11.40 -17.18
N HIS A 9 28.34 -11.33 -15.88
CA HIS A 9 28.54 -12.50 -15.03
C HIS A 9 27.20 -13.18 -14.74
N SER A 10 27.00 -14.38 -15.29
CA SER A 10 25.92 -15.27 -14.91
C SER A 10 26.20 -15.85 -13.52
N HIS A 11 25.53 -15.34 -12.49
CA HIS A 11 25.49 -16.00 -11.19
C HIS A 11 24.70 -17.31 -11.33
N ILE A 12 25.38 -18.43 -11.10
CA ILE A 12 24.78 -19.75 -10.96
C ILE A 12 23.93 -19.72 -9.69
N LEU A 13 22.61 -19.61 -9.84
CA LEU A 13 21.65 -19.82 -8.75
C LEU A 13 21.61 -21.32 -8.43
N ASP A 14 21.71 -21.63 -7.15
CA ASP A 14 21.62 -22.98 -6.59
C ASP A 14 20.28 -23.61 -7.00
N SER A 15 20.33 -24.63 -7.86
CA SER A 15 19.17 -25.28 -8.48
C SER A 15 18.22 -25.95 -7.47
N ARG A 16 18.66 -26.10 -6.22
CA ARG A 16 17.86 -26.64 -5.11
C ARG A 16 16.87 -25.63 -4.53
N ILE A 17 17.12 -24.33 -4.67
CA ILE A 17 16.21 -23.29 -4.16
C ILE A 17 15.07 -23.07 -5.15
N THR A 18 15.35 -23.08 -6.47
CA THR A 18 14.35 -22.82 -7.52
C THR A 18 13.23 -23.85 -7.58
N SER A 19 13.48 -25.11 -7.20
CA SER A 19 12.47 -26.18 -7.24
C SER A 19 11.43 -26.11 -6.11
N SER A 20 11.72 -25.40 -5.02
CA SER A 20 10.78 -25.26 -3.88
C SER A 20 9.71 -24.20 -4.13
N TRP A 21 10.01 -23.17 -4.94
CA TRP A 21 9.13 -22.02 -5.15
C TRP A 21 8.18 -22.18 -6.34
N GLN A 22 8.46 -23.12 -7.25
CA GLN A 22 7.61 -23.45 -8.40
C GLN A 22 6.23 -24.02 -8.01
N ARG A 23 5.98 -24.34 -6.73
CA ARG A 23 4.70 -24.89 -6.27
C ARG A 23 3.71 -23.86 -5.72
N LEU A 24 4.11 -22.60 -5.53
CA LEU A 24 3.24 -21.58 -4.91
C LEU A 24 2.43 -20.75 -5.91
N ASP A 25 2.54 -21.02 -7.21
CA ASP A 25 1.82 -20.31 -8.28
C ASP A 25 1.85 -18.77 -8.14
N LEU A 26 2.93 -18.26 -7.54
CA LEU A 26 3.13 -16.83 -7.35
C LEU A 26 3.60 -16.21 -8.67
N PRO A 27 3.12 -15.01 -9.03
CA PRO A 27 3.61 -14.29 -10.19
C PRO A 27 5.13 -14.14 -10.15
N ALA A 28 5.81 -14.30 -11.29
CA ALA A 28 7.28 -14.29 -11.39
C ALA A 28 7.95 -13.07 -10.72
N PHE A 29 7.26 -11.92 -10.72
CA PHE A 29 7.71 -10.70 -10.04
C PHE A 29 7.79 -10.85 -8.51
N VAL A 30 6.84 -11.55 -7.88
CA VAL A 30 6.84 -11.80 -6.43
C VAL A 30 8.01 -12.71 -6.03
N LEU A 31 8.31 -13.72 -6.86
CA LEU A 31 9.45 -14.61 -6.64
C LEU A 31 10.79 -13.87 -6.79
N ALA A 32 10.90 -12.98 -7.78
CA ALA A 32 12.08 -12.14 -7.95
C ALA A 32 12.29 -11.19 -6.75
N GLN A 33 11.21 -10.59 -6.24
CA GLN A 33 11.28 -9.69 -5.08
C GLN A 33 11.67 -10.42 -3.79
N LEU A 34 11.16 -11.63 -3.57
CA LEU A 34 11.56 -12.47 -2.44
C LEU A 34 13.04 -12.85 -2.51
N ALA A 35 13.56 -13.20 -3.70
CA ALA A 35 14.95 -13.56 -3.89
C ALA A 35 15.93 -12.41 -3.57
N ILE A 36 15.53 -11.16 -3.84
CA ILE A 36 16.35 -9.96 -3.58
C ILE A 36 16.44 -9.65 -2.08
N HIS A 37 15.38 -9.90 -1.30
CA HIS A 37 15.34 -9.55 0.13
C HIS A 37 15.76 -10.69 1.08
N LEU A 38 15.82 -11.95 0.61
CA LEU A 38 16.23 -13.10 1.41
C LEU A 38 17.67 -13.05 2.00
N PRO A 39 18.68 -12.43 1.36
CA PRO A 39 20.03 -12.35 1.93
C PRO A 39 20.07 -11.61 3.28
N SER A 40 19.12 -10.71 3.54
CA SER A 40 19.03 -9.94 4.79
C SER A 40 18.42 -10.73 5.97
N LEU A 41 17.90 -11.94 5.74
CA LEU A 41 17.32 -12.81 6.78
C LEU A 41 18.31 -13.87 7.29
N ARG A 42 19.52 -13.94 6.73
CA ARG A 42 20.55 -14.95 7.10
C ARG A 42 21.29 -14.67 8.41
N SER A 43 21.02 -13.57 9.12
CA SER A 43 21.69 -13.23 10.38
C SER A 43 20.93 -13.62 11.66
N ILE A 44 19.78 -14.30 11.56
CA ILE A 44 19.09 -14.81 12.75
C ILE A 44 19.67 -16.18 13.10
N THR A 45 20.77 -16.19 13.84
CA THR A 45 21.27 -17.40 14.50
C THR A 45 20.21 -17.94 15.47
N PRO A 46 19.91 -19.24 15.47
CA PRO A 46 19.03 -19.82 16.48
C PRO A 46 19.65 -19.70 17.87
N ALA A 47 18.84 -19.31 18.85
CA ALA A 47 19.23 -19.23 20.25
C ALA A 47 19.81 -20.58 20.72
N ARG A 48 21.03 -20.52 21.23
CA ARG A 48 21.80 -21.61 21.79
C ARG A 48 21.04 -22.19 23.01
N LYS A 49 20.58 -23.44 22.88
CA LYS A 49 19.94 -24.20 23.95
C LYS A 49 20.97 -24.48 25.05
N MET A 50 20.79 -23.90 26.24
CA MET A 50 21.60 -24.21 27.42
C MET A 50 21.21 -25.60 27.98
N PRO A 51 22.17 -26.43 28.39
CA PRO A 51 21.90 -27.76 28.93
C PRO A 51 21.52 -27.69 30.41
N HIS A 52 20.45 -28.40 30.79
CA HIS A 52 20.19 -28.79 32.18
C HIS A 52 20.84 -30.16 32.46
N PRO A 53 21.43 -30.36 33.65
CA PRO A 53 22.10 -31.60 34.00
C PRO A 53 21.12 -32.63 34.57
N GLY A 54 21.31 -33.88 34.15
CA GLY A 54 21.17 -35.05 35.02
C GLY A 54 19.80 -35.72 35.09
N ARG A 55 19.57 -36.74 34.26
CA ARG A 55 18.87 -37.94 34.75
C ARG A 55 19.43 -39.22 34.14
N VAL A 56 19.68 -40.13 35.06
CA VAL A 56 20.44 -41.37 34.97
C VAL A 56 19.79 -42.40 34.04
N VAL A 57 20.65 -43.04 33.26
CA VAL A 57 20.44 -44.19 32.38
C VAL A 57 20.05 -45.43 33.18
N LYS A 58 19.05 -46.17 32.71
CA LYS A 58 18.99 -47.63 32.89
C LYS A 58 18.70 -48.27 31.54
N ASP A 59 19.69 -49.02 31.10
CA ASP A 59 19.68 -49.90 29.94
C ASP A 59 18.62 -50.99 30.09
N THR A 60 17.91 -51.28 29.01
CA THR A 60 17.39 -52.63 28.76
C THR A 60 17.32 -52.82 27.24
N LEU A 61 18.28 -53.60 26.74
CA LEU A 61 18.34 -54.17 25.41
C LEU A 61 17.33 -55.32 25.30
N GLN A 62 16.51 -55.29 24.26
CA GLN A 62 15.94 -56.42 23.52
C GLN A 62 15.10 -55.78 22.39
N GLY A 63 15.38 -55.94 21.10
CA GLY A 63 15.90 -57.11 20.42
C GLY A 63 14.74 -57.84 19.75
N THR A 64 14.15 -57.27 18.70
CA THR A 64 13.30 -58.03 17.76
C THR A 64 13.45 -57.50 16.34
N SER A 65 14.08 -58.34 15.52
CA SER A 65 14.08 -58.35 14.07
C SER A 65 12.67 -58.22 13.51
N SER A 66 12.45 -57.26 12.60
CA SER A 66 11.27 -57.22 11.74
C SER A 66 11.61 -56.61 10.38
N LYS A 67 11.63 -57.51 9.40
CA LYS A 67 11.42 -57.36 7.96
C LYS A 67 11.26 -55.92 7.44
N GLU A 68 12.30 -55.45 6.77
CA GLU A 68 12.26 -54.34 5.80
C GLU A 68 11.35 -54.72 4.63
N GLN A 69 10.07 -54.36 4.72
CA GLN A 69 9.29 -54.06 3.53
C GLN A 69 9.44 -52.57 3.26
N ALA A 70 10.18 -52.24 2.20
CA ALA A 70 10.28 -50.90 1.63
C ALA A 70 8.91 -50.46 1.10
N LYS A 71 8.01 -50.07 2.02
CA LYS A 71 6.81 -49.31 1.72
C LYS A 71 7.30 -47.91 1.37
N MET A 72 7.41 -47.66 0.08
CA MET A 72 7.71 -46.36 -0.50
C MET A 72 6.67 -45.38 0.04
N SER A 73 7.02 -44.71 1.14
CA SER A 73 6.15 -43.76 1.82
C SER A 73 5.95 -42.60 0.86
N GLU A 74 4.71 -42.46 0.38
CA GLU A 74 4.24 -41.24 -0.26
C GLU A 74 4.73 -40.04 0.57
N PRO A 75 5.23 -38.97 -0.07
CA PRO A 75 5.68 -37.80 0.67
C PRO A 75 4.50 -37.32 1.51
N GLU A 76 4.60 -37.49 2.83
CA GLU A 76 3.63 -36.94 3.77
C GLU A 76 3.53 -35.45 3.47
N MET A 77 2.45 -35.05 2.81
CA MET A 77 2.17 -33.65 2.55
C MET A 77 2.06 -32.99 3.91
N ASN A 78 3.11 -32.25 4.27
CA ASN A 78 3.22 -31.54 5.53
C ASN A 78 1.99 -30.62 5.62
N PRO A 79 0.97 -30.97 6.42
CA PRO A 79 -0.37 -30.43 6.25
C PRO A 79 -0.50 -28.97 6.70
N ASP A 80 0.56 -28.38 7.25
CA ASP A 80 0.46 -27.15 8.03
C ASP A 80 1.20 -25.95 7.42
N ALA A 81 1.52 -25.98 6.11
CA ALA A 81 2.05 -24.81 5.41
C ALA A 81 0.93 -23.81 5.07
N HIS A 82 0.28 -23.25 6.10
CA HIS A 82 -0.75 -22.23 5.96
C HIS A 82 -0.21 -20.85 6.38
N LEU A 83 -0.65 -19.79 5.69
CA LEU A 83 -0.25 -18.41 5.99
C LEU A 83 -0.45 -18.05 7.47
N LEU A 84 -1.56 -18.50 8.07
CA LEU A 84 -1.88 -18.24 9.48
C LEU A 84 -1.07 -19.11 10.46
N GLY A 85 -0.44 -20.18 9.99
CA GLY A 85 0.50 -21.01 10.76
C GLY A 85 1.90 -20.37 10.88
N LEU A 86 2.21 -19.36 10.08
CA LEU A 86 3.46 -18.60 10.20
C LEU A 86 3.48 -17.74 11.46
N SER A 87 4.66 -17.36 11.93
CA SER A 87 4.79 -16.34 12.98
C SER A 87 4.27 -14.98 12.50
N GLY A 88 3.81 -14.14 13.44
CA GLY A 88 3.31 -12.79 13.11
C GLY A 88 4.32 -11.94 12.35
N GLU A 89 5.62 -12.07 12.66
CA GLU A 89 6.69 -11.36 11.96
C GLU A 89 6.80 -11.77 10.49
N LEU A 90 6.75 -13.08 10.20
CA LEU A 90 6.78 -13.56 8.82
C LEU A 90 5.52 -13.14 8.05
N ARG A 91 4.35 -13.14 8.71
CA ARG A 91 3.12 -12.61 8.11
C ARG A 91 3.23 -11.12 7.79
N ASN A 92 3.80 -10.32 8.69
CA ASN A 92 4.03 -8.88 8.45
C ASN A 92 4.96 -8.63 7.25
N VAL A 93 6.01 -9.44 7.08
CA VAL A 93 6.87 -9.36 5.88
C VAL A 93 6.06 -9.64 4.62
N ILE A 94 5.25 -10.70 4.62
CA ILE A 94 4.37 -11.04 3.48
C ILE A 94 3.37 -9.91 3.21
N TYR A 95 2.74 -9.35 4.24
CA TYR A 95 1.80 -8.24 4.10
C TYR A 95 2.45 -7.01 3.47
N ARG A 96 3.68 -6.65 3.88
CA ARG A 96 4.39 -5.52 3.28
C ARG A 96 4.68 -5.75 1.80
N LEU A 97 5.17 -6.94 1.46
CA LEU A 97 5.43 -7.32 0.06
C LEU A 97 4.16 -7.30 -0.81
N ALA A 98 3.01 -7.65 -0.22
CA ALA A 98 1.75 -7.73 -0.95
C ALA A 98 0.95 -6.41 -0.99
N LEU A 99 1.16 -5.49 -0.04
CA LEU A 99 0.32 -4.32 0.16
C LEU A 99 1.00 -2.98 -0.12
N LEU A 100 2.34 -2.92 -0.10
CA LEU A 100 3.07 -1.67 -0.28
C LEU A 100 3.41 -1.43 -1.74
N GLU A 101 3.19 -0.20 -2.18
CA GLU A 101 3.55 0.28 -3.52
C GLU A 101 4.62 1.37 -3.39
N GLU A 102 5.78 1.17 -4.02
CA GLU A 102 6.92 2.12 -3.94
C GLU A 102 6.54 3.53 -4.38
N ASN A 103 5.71 3.63 -5.43
CA ASN A 103 5.30 4.91 -6.01
C ASN A 103 4.03 5.48 -5.38
N GLY A 104 3.47 4.80 -4.38
CA GLY A 104 2.21 5.14 -3.76
C GLY A 104 0.98 4.78 -4.61
N ILE A 105 -0.10 4.47 -3.91
CA ILE A 105 -1.33 3.94 -4.50
C ILE A 105 -2.15 5.07 -5.12
N LEU A 106 -2.44 4.96 -6.42
CA LEU A 106 -3.32 5.92 -7.10
C LEU A 106 -4.78 5.61 -6.78
N VAL A 107 -5.41 6.49 -6.02
CA VAL A 107 -6.82 6.46 -5.70
C VAL A 107 -7.57 7.27 -6.75
N THR A 108 -8.47 6.61 -7.45
CA THR A 108 -9.39 7.22 -8.41
C THR A 108 -10.83 7.10 -7.89
N GLN A 109 -11.78 7.73 -8.59
CA GLN A 109 -13.20 7.58 -8.29
C GLN A 109 -13.68 6.11 -8.40
N THR A 110 -13.09 5.34 -9.31
CA THR A 110 -13.44 3.93 -9.54
C THR A 110 -12.59 2.97 -8.72
N ASN A 111 -11.36 3.35 -8.39
CA ASN A 111 -10.38 2.50 -7.71
C ASN A 111 -10.07 3.01 -6.30
N HIS A 112 -11.07 2.94 -5.42
CA HIS A 112 -10.91 3.30 -4.00
C HIS A 112 -11.13 2.11 -3.04
N THR A 113 -11.45 0.92 -3.56
CA THR A 113 -11.70 -0.27 -2.74
C THR A 113 -10.40 -0.76 -2.05
N GLU A 114 -10.52 -1.29 -0.83
CA GLU A 114 -9.39 -1.93 -0.16
C GLU A 114 -8.91 -3.17 -0.94
N PRO A 115 -7.60 -3.47 -0.96
CA PRO A 115 -7.09 -4.64 -1.65
C PRO A 115 -7.70 -5.94 -1.10
N GLY A 116 -7.84 -6.94 -1.98
CA GLY A 116 -8.50 -8.21 -1.66
C GLY A 116 -7.94 -8.90 -0.41
N LEU A 117 -6.63 -8.77 -0.15
CA LEU A 117 -5.99 -9.32 1.05
C LEU A 117 -6.63 -8.83 2.36
N LEU A 118 -7.06 -7.55 2.42
CA LEU A 118 -7.74 -6.98 3.60
C LEU A 118 -9.21 -7.42 3.73
N GLN A 119 -9.72 -8.18 2.75
CA GLN A 119 -11.09 -8.67 2.70
C GLN A 119 -11.20 -10.18 2.96
N VAL A 120 -10.08 -10.90 3.07
CA VAL A 120 -10.05 -12.37 3.21
C VAL A 120 -10.66 -12.83 4.54
N CYS A 121 -10.07 -12.42 5.67
CA CYS A 121 -10.55 -12.79 7.00
C CYS A 121 -10.24 -11.70 8.03
N ARG A 122 -10.87 -11.78 9.21
CA ARG A 122 -10.73 -10.76 10.27
C ARG A 122 -9.28 -10.64 10.77
N GLN A 123 -8.60 -11.76 10.97
CA GLN A 123 -7.21 -11.76 11.47
C GLN A 123 -6.26 -11.04 10.51
N ILE A 124 -6.25 -11.39 9.22
CA ILE A 124 -5.41 -10.72 8.21
C ILE A 124 -5.76 -9.24 8.13
N ARG A 125 -7.06 -8.91 8.16
CA ARG A 125 -7.52 -7.52 8.14
C ARG A 125 -6.99 -6.73 9.33
N ASP A 126 -7.02 -7.27 10.53
CA ASP A 126 -6.59 -6.53 11.74
C ASP A 126 -5.07 -6.35 11.77
N GLU A 127 -4.31 -7.34 11.34
CA GLU A 127 -2.84 -7.28 11.29
C GLU A 127 -2.35 -6.35 10.15
N ALA A 128 -2.87 -6.53 8.94
CA ALA A 128 -2.30 -5.93 7.73
C ALA A 128 -2.84 -4.53 7.39
N LYS A 129 -4.01 -4.15 7.93
CA LYS A 129 -4.66 -2.86 7.64
C LYS A 129 -3.82 -1.66 8.08
N THR A 130 -3.10 -1.78 9.20
CA THR A 130 -2.24 -0.70 9.70
C THR A 130 -1.05 -0.50 8.75
N ILE A 131 -0.41 -1.60 8.32
CA ILE A 131 0.66 -1.60 7.32
C ILE A 131 0.16 -0.89 6.05
N TYR A 132 -0.94 -1.34 5.48
CA TYR A 132 -1.49 -0.76 4.25
C TYR A 132 -1.78 0.73 4.35
N ARG A 133 -2.36 1.21 5.47
CA ARG A 133 -2.82 2.61 5.58
C ARG A 133 -1.75 3.59 6.03
N GLN A 134 -0.76 3.13 6.80
CA GLN A 134 0.25 4.00 7.41
C GLN A 134 1.59 3.95 6.68
N GLU A 135 1.95 2.80 6.11
CA GLU A 135 3.23 2.63 5.42
C GLU A 135 3.13 2.99 3.93
N ASN A 136 1.94 2.90 3.30
CA ASN A 136 1.77 3.42 1.93
C ASN A 136 1.64 4.94 1.88
N GLY A 137 2.16 5.51 0.80
CA GLY A 137 1.72 6.81 0.29
C GLY A 137 0.48 6.65 -0.60
N PHE A 138 -0.49 7.54 -0.47
CA PHE A 138 -1.67 7.56 -1.34
C PHE A 138 -1.65 8.77 -2.25
N ARG A 139 -1.97 8.57 -3.51
CA ARG A 139 -2.08 9.62 -4.52
C ARG A 139 -3.51 9.77 -4.98
N LEU A 140 -4.12 10.92 -4.73
CA LEU A 140 -5.48 11.18 -5.15
C LEU A 140 -5.47 11.75 -6.57
N HIS A 141 -6.20 11.08 -7.47
CA HIS A 141 -6.34 11.46 -8.86
C HIS A 141 -7.56 12.36 -9.04
N VAL A 142 -7.35 13.68 -8.97
CA VAL A 142 -8.44 14.66 -9.14
C VAL A 142 -8.44 15.18 -10.57
N ILE A 143 -9.53 14.89 -11.30
CA ILE A 143 -9.75 15.36 -12.67
C ILE A 143 -10.80 16.47 -12.62
N ASN A 144 -10.50 17.65 -13.19
CA ASN A 144 -11.44 18.78 -13.30
C ASN A 144 -12.14 19.16 -11.97
N TYR A 145 -11.42 19.04 -10.85
CA TYR A 145 -11.93 19.20 -9.48
C TYR A 145 -13.12 18.32 -9.10
N GLU A 146 -13.37 17.24 -9.85
CA GLU A 146 -14.43 16.31 -9.50
C GLU A 146 -14.15 15.72 -8.11
N PRO A 147 -15.09 15.88 -7.16
CA PRO A 147 -14.86 15.43 -5.81
C PRO A 147 -14.82 13.90 -5.79
N ILE A 148 -13.71 13.33 -5.32
CA ILE A 148 -13.65 11.92 -4.98
C ILE A 148 -14.46 11.75 -3.69
N VAL A 149 -15.73 11.37 -3.83
CA VAL A 149 -16.61 11.04 -2.70
C VAL A 149 -16.74 9.53 -2.63
N PRO A 150 -15.88 8.85 -1.87
CA PRO A 150 -16.12 7.45 -1.59
C PRO A 150 -17.46 7.32 -0.84
N LYS A 151 -18.26 6.31 -1.21
CA LYS A 151 -19.63 6.13 -0.73
C LYS A 151 -19.74 5.87 0.78
N SER A 152 -18.65 5.45 1.44
CA SER A 152 -18.57 5.16 2.87
C SER A 152 -17.59 6.09 3.58
N ALA A 153 -17.62 6.13 4.92
CA ALA A 153 -16.64 6.85 5.76
C ALA A 153 -15.23 6.29 5.54
N HIS A 154 -14.65 6.71 4.42
CA HIS A 154 -13.60 5.99 3.76
C HIS A 154 -12.31 6.13 4.54
N TRP A 155 -11.66 5.00 4.73
CA TRP A 155 -10.45 4.88 5.51
C TRP A 155 -9.33 5.83 5.07
N ILE A 156 -9.34 6.19 3.79
CA ILE A 156 -8.47 7.21 3.19
C ILE A 156 -8.44 8.47 4.06
N TRP A 157 -9.57 8.99 4.49
CA TRP A 157 -9.62 10.30 5.14
C TRP A 157 -9.14 10.32 6.61
N LYS A 158 -8.75 9.17 7.17
CA LYS A 158 -8.31 9.05 8.57
C LYS A 158 -6.87 8.58 8.64
N LYS A 159 -5.93 9.53 8.83
CA LYS A 159 -4.52 9.31 9.21
C LYS A 159 -3.55 8.82 8.12
N SER A 160 -3.94 8.81 6.86
CA SER A 160 -3.02 8.46 5.77
C SER A 160 -2.24 9.68 5.28
N ARG A 161 -0.98 9.48 4.90
CA ARG A 161 -0.15 10.49 4.22
C ARG A 161 -0.58 10.55 2.77
N PHE A 162 -1.02 11.72 2.32
CA PHE A 162 -1.47 11.94 0.95
C PHE A 162 -0.46 12.78 0.18
N ALA A 163 -0.15 12.35 -1.03
CA ALA A 163 0.50 13.17 -2.04
C ALA A 163 -0.50 13.42 -3.15
N TRP A 164 -0.94 14.66 -3.34
CA TRP A 164 -2.01 14.94 -4.29
C TRP A 164 -1.46 15.06 -5.72
N ARG A 165 -2.16 14.44 -6.69
CA ARG A 165 -1.84 14.62 -8.12
C ARG A 165 -3.07 15.09 -8.88
N PHE A 166 -2.99 16.32 -9.37
CA PHE A 166 -4.02 16.93 -10.19
C PHE A 166 -3.70 16.74 -11.66
N PHE A 167 -4.70 16.32 -12.42
CA PHE A 167 -4.63 16.30 -13.87
C PHE A 167 -5.76 17.18 -14.39
N GLY A 168 -5.41 18.29 -15.04
CA GLY A 168 -6.35 19.02 -15.86
C GLY A 168 -6.52 18.24 -17.17
N ARG A 169 -7.76 17.93 -17.56
CA ARG A 169 -8.01 17.61 -18.98
C ARG A 169 -8.00 18.92 -19.77
N ALA A 170 -7.74 18.83 -21.08
CA ALA A 170 -7.85 19.95 -22.01
C ALA A 170 -9.27 20.57 -22.06
N THR A 171 -10.28 19.91 -21.49
CA THR A 171 -11.69 20.32 -21.49
C THR A 171 -12.05 21.34 -20.40
N GLY A 172 -11.06 22.07 -19.87
CA GLY A 172 -11.28 23.09 -18.86
C GLY A 172 -11.53 22.54 -17.45
N ILE A 173 -11.20 23.37 -16.48
CA ILE A 173 -11.42 23.12 -15.06
C ILE A 173 -12.82 23.63 -14.70
N SER A 174 -13.63 22.84 -13.99
CA SER A 174 -15.01 23.22 -13.70
C SER A 174 -15.14 24.02 -12.39
N ARG A 175 -15.70 25.24 -12.48
CA ARG A 175 -16.06 26.09 -11.32
C ARG A 175 -17.05 25.38 -10.40
N SER A 176 -18.05 24.71 -10.97
CA SER A 176 -19.10 24.02 -10.20
C SER A 176 -18.53 22.81 -9.44
N ASN A 177 -17.58 22.09 -10.03
CA ASN A 177 -16.90 20.96 -9.38
C ASN A 177 -16.05 21.44 -8.19
N LEU A 178 -15.31 22.54 -8.34
CA LEU A 178 -14.56 23.13 -7.23
C LEU A 178 -15.49 23.49 -6.07
N LYS A 179 -16.62 24.16 -6.34
CA LYS A 179 -17.60 24.51 -5.31
C LYS A 179 -18.23 23.28 -4.66
N ALA A 180 -18.59 22.27 -5.43
CA ALA A 180 -19.13 21.01 -4.92
C ALA A 180 -18.11 20.31 -4.00
N TRP A 181 -16.84 20.28 -4.40
CA TRP A 181 -15.77 19.72 -3.56
C TRP A 181 -15.57 20.51 -2.27
N MET A 182 -15.52 21.84 -2.35
CA MET A 182 -15.42 22.72 -1.19
C MET A 182 -16.63 22.59 -0.23
N LYS A 183 -17.82 22.35 -0.76
CA LYS A 183 -19.04 22.07 0.03
C LYS A 183 -18.93 20.78 0.83
N LEU A 184 -18.37 19.75 0.22
CA LEU A 184 -18.14 18.47 0.89
C LEU A 184 -17.06 18.59 1.97
N PHE A 185 -16.00 19.38 1.71
CA PHE A 185 -14.98 19.69 2.70
C PHE A 185 -15.54 20.47 3.89
N HIS A 186 -16.35 21.51 3.65
CA HIS A 186 -17.03 22.28 4.70
C HIS A 186 -17.87 21.38 5.61
N ALA A 187 -18.58 20.42 5.02
CA ALA A 187 -19.39 19.43 5.73
C ALA A 187 -18.56 18.34 6.45
N GLY A 188 -17.22 18.36 6.36
CA GLY A 188 -16.35 17.33 6.94
C GLY A 188 -16.46 15.96 6.26
N ARG A 189 -16.99 15.92 5.03
CA ARG A 189 -17.19 14.68 4.25
C ARG A 189 -16.08 14.42 3.23
N ASN A 190 -15.10 15.32 3.14
CA ASN A 190 -13.95 15.18 2.26
C ASN A 190 -12.71 15.80 2.92
N VAL A 191 -11.53 15.48 2.41
CA VAL A 191 -10.28 16.16 2.75
C VAL A 191 -9.99 17.18 1.66
N ALA A 192 -9.49 18.34 2.08
CA ALA A 192 -8.99 19.35 1.17
C ALA A 192 -7.47 19.43 1.24
N LEU A 193 -6.90 20.01 0.20
CA LEU A 193 -5.46 20.24 0.09
C LEU A 193 -4.98 21.16 1.20
N SER A 194 -3.92 20.78 1.91
CA SER A 194 -3.08 21.75 2.60
C SER A 194 -2.14 22.39 1.59
N GLU A 195 -1.74 23.65 1.81
CA GLU A 195 -0.66 24.26 1.01
C GLU A 195 0.70 23.62 1.30
N ASP A 196 0.87 23.05 2.51
CA ASP A 196 2.09 22.34 2.90
C ASP A 196 2.24 21.00 2.15
N ASP A 197 1.16 20.46 1.60
CA ASP A 197 1.17 19.21 0.81
C ASP A 197 1.59 19.47 -0.66
N VAL A 198 1.82 20.73 -1.05
CA VAL A 198 1.97 21.14 -2.46
C VAL A 198 3.43 21.36 -2.80
N ASN A 199 4.12 20.29 -3.17
CA ASN A 199 5.38 20.39 -3.92
C ASN A 199 5.14 20.51 -5.44
N VAL A 200 4.01 21.11 -5.85
CA VAL A 200 3.54 21.05 -7.24
C VAL A 200 3.34 22.46 -7.78
N GLU A 201 4.10 22.81 -8.81
CA GLU A 201 4.04 24.09 -9.53
C GLU A 201 2.68 24.36 -10.19
N SER A 202 1.83 23.34 -10.26
CA SER A 202 0.55 23.38 -10.97
C SER A 202 -0.44 24.38 -10.37
N ARG A 203 -0.87 25.33 -11.21
CA ARG A 203 -1.77 26.44 -10.86
C ARG A 203 -3.11 25.97 -10.29
N CYS A 204 -3.66 24.87 -10.81
CA CYS A 204 -4.93 24.35 -10.33
C CYS A 204 -4.85 23.83 -8.89
N VAL A 205 -3.70 23.26 -8.49
CA VAL A 205 -3.46 22.84 -7.10
C VAL A 205 -3.46 24.04 -6.17
N LYS A 206 -2.77 25.12 -6.55
CA LYS A 206 -2.71 26.36 -5.77
C LYS A 206 -4.08 27.00 -5.58
N ILE A 207 -4.90 27.01 -6.63
CA ILE A 207 -6.28 27.54 -6.57
C ILE A 207 -7.14 26.70 -5.62
N ALA A 208 -7.10 25.36 -5.75
CA ALA A 208 -7.85 24.48 -4.87
C ALA A 208 -7.39 24.57 -3.41
N ALA A 209 -6.08 24.68 -3.15
CA ALA A 209 -5.55 24.85 -1.80
C ALA A 209 -5.95 26.20 -1.18
N ARG A 210 -5.96 27.27 -1.97
CA ARG A 210 -6.44 28.57 -1.50
C ARG A 210 -7.95 28.58 -1.23
N ALA A 211 -8.76 27.94 -2.09
CA ALA A 211 -10.18 27.73 -1.84
C ALA A 211 -10.41 26.94 -0.54
N ALA A 212 -9.65 25.86 -0.34
CA ALA A 212 -9.70 25.06 0.88
C ALA A 212 -9.39 25.88 2.13
N ARG A 213 -8.38 26.75 2.07
CA ARG A 213 -8.06 27.68 3.16
C ARG A 213 -9.20 28.65 3.47
N ILE A 214 -9.86 29.21 2.46
CA ILE A 214 -11.03 30.08 2.65
C ILE A 214 -12.12 29.30 3.41
N VAL A 215 -12.43 28.08 2.97
CA VAL A 215 -13.43 27.23 3.64
C VAL A 215 -13.03 26.86 5.06
N ALA A 216 -11.75 26.52 5.30
CA ALA A 216 -11.25 26.16 6.62
C ALA A 216 -11.34 27.32 7.62
N ARG A 217 -10.96 28.54 7.20
CA ARG A 217 -11.08 29.75 8.03
C ARG A 217 -12.53 30.13 8.31
N SER A 218 -13.41 29.87 7.34
CA SER A 218 -14.83 30.19 7.42
C SER A 218 -15.71 29.02 7.87
N ARG A 219 -15.13 27.96 8.46
CA ARG A 219 -15.84 26.71 8.81
C ARG A 219 -17.01 26.91 9.78
N ARG A 220 -16.95 27.97 10.60
CA ARG A 220 -18.03 28.34 11.54
C ARG A 220 -19.21 29.05 10.87
N LEU A 221 -19.03 29.54 9.65
CA LEU A 221 -20.09 30.23 8.90
C LEU A 221 -21.01 29.21 8.23
N ARG A 222 -22.26 29.63 7.99
CA ARG A 222 -23.20 28.88 7.14
C ARG A 222 -22.65 28.80 5.71
N TRP A 223 -22.91 27.68 5.03
CA TRP A 223 -22.43 27.43 3.67
C TRP A 223 -22.74 28.58 2.70
N SER A 224 -23.92 29.21 2.78
CA SER A 224 -24.27 30.33 1.90
C SER A 224 -23.29 31.52 1.97
N LYS A 225 -22.76 31.83 3.15
CA LYS A 225 -21.72 32.87 3.31
C LYS A 225 -20.38 32.41 2.76
N VAL A 226 -20.03 31.14 2.98
CA VAL A 226 -18.78 30.55 2.46
C VAL A 226 -18.81 30.50 0.93
N GLU A 227 -19.96 30.17 0.35
CA GLU A 227 -20.19 30.12 -1.09
C GLU A 227 -20.02 31.50 -1.72
N ALA A 228 -20.56 32.56 -1.11
CA ALA A 228 -20.35 33.93 -1.58
C ALA A 228 -18.86 34.33 -1.59
N LEU A 229 -18.10 33.96 -0.54
CA LEU A 229 -16.65 34.20 -0.49
C LEU A 229 -15.88 33.41 -1.55
N LEU A 230 -16.33 32.19 -1.86
CA LEU A 230 -15.73 31.38 -2.92
C LEU A 230 -16.07 31.94 -4.31
N ASP A 231 -17.29 32.43 -4.52
CA ASP A 231 -17.68 33.06 -5.78
C ASP A 231 -16.86 34.32 -6.03
N GLU A 232 -16.69 35.20 -5.04
CA GLU A 232 -15.82 36.37 -5.14
C GLU A 232 -14.37 35.98 -5.50
N PHE A 233 -13.84 34.94 -4.85
CA PHE A 233 -12.51 34.42 -5.14
C PHE A 233 -12.39 33.86 -6.57
N ILE A 234 -13.39 33.10 -7.03
CA ILE A 234 -13.41 32.50 -8.37
C ILE A 234 -13.53 33.58 -9.45
N GLU A 235 -14.38 34.59 -9.25
CA GLU A 235 -14.52 35.72 -10.16
C GLU A 235 -13.24 36.55 -10.22
N GLY A 236 -12.54 36.74 -9.10
CA GLY A 236 -11.22 37.37 -9.08
C GLY A 236 -10.18 36.63 -9.93
N ILE A 237 -10.20 35.29 -9.92
CA ILE A 237 -9.35 34.48 -10.81
C ILE A 237 -9.78 34.65 -12.27
N ALA A 238 -11.08 34.61 -12.55
CA ALA A 238 -11.61 34.75 -13.91
C ALA A 238 -11.29 36.12 -14.51
N ALA A 239 -11.33 37.19 -13.71
CA ALA A 239 -10.95 38.53 -14.13
C ALA A 239 -9.46 38.65 -14.45
N ALA A 240 -8.60 37.96 -13.68
CA ALA A 240 -7.16 37.95 -13.90
C ALA A 240 -6.72 37.04 -15.06
N ASP A 241 -7.46 35.96 -15.33
CA ASP A 241 -7.20 35.00 -16.39
C ASP A 241 -8.49 34.34 -16.88
N PRO A 242 -9.15 34.92 -17.90
CA PRO A 242 -10.38 34.38 -18.47
C PRO A 242 -10.20 32.98 -19.08
N ALA A 243 -9.01 32.66 -19.60
CA ALA A 243 -8.73 31.41 -20.28
C ALA A 243 -8.60 30.23 -19.31
N PHE A 244 -8.38 30.47 -18.02
CA PHE A 244 -8.22 29.41 -17.02
C PHE A 244 -9.46 28.52 -16.87
N TRP A 245 -10.66 29.09 -17.08
CA TRP A 245 -11.94 28.39 -16.95
C TRP A 245 -12.55 27.97 -18.30
N GLY A 246 -11.87 28.27 -19.41
CA GLY A 246 -12.34 28.07 -20.79
C GLY A 246 -12.08 26.69 -21.35
#